data_AF-A0A354V6G5-F1
#
_entry.id   AF-A0A354V6G5-F1
#
_cell.length_a   1.000
_cell.length_b   1.000
_cell.length_c   1.000
_cell.angle_alpha   90.00
_cell.angle_beta   90.00
_cell.angle_gamma   90.00
#
_symmetry.space_group_name_H-M   'P 1'
#
loop_
_entity.id
_entity.type
_entity.pdbx_description
1 polymer ?
#
loop_
_entity_poly.entity_id
_entity_poly.type
_entity_poly.pdbx_seq_one_letter_code
_entity_poly.pdbx_strand_id
1 'polypeptide(L)'
;MAFHRDDGRHHLRDARAIFERELVPTRGNRPPHEITPDDHRPLCAKIVERGAPTTAIHARHIIKQIYGFAILHGEKVANPADEVGPASIATFVAKDRSLFSDRAAYHAQAA
;
A
#
# COMPACT_ATOMS: atom_id res chain seq x y z
N MET A 1 -11.20 21.89 21.53
CA MET A 1 -11.30 20.95 20.40
C MET A 1 -10.20 21.28 19.39
N ALA A 2 -9.13 20.49 19.34
CA ALA A 2 -8.05 20.69 18.38
C ALA A 2 -8.21 19.69 17.22
N PHE A 3 -8.59 20.18 16.04
CA PHE A 3 -8.49 19.44 14.80
C PHE A 3 -6.99 19.24 14.50
N HIS A 4 -6.51 18.00 14.68
CA HIS A 4 -5.19 17.59 14.19
C HIS A 4 -5.17 17.63 12.67
N ARG A 5 -4.80 18.78 12.11
CA ARG A 5 -4.37 18.92 10.72
C ARG A 5 -2.91 18.44 10.63
N ASP A 6 -2.66 17.16 10.37
CA ASP A 6 -1.40 16.75 9.71
C ASP A 6 -1.31 15.33 9.08
N ASP A 7 -2.42 14.66 8.72
CA ASP A 7 -2.33 13.33 8.04
C ASP A 7 -1.92 13.42 6.55
N GLY A 8 -1.89 14.63 5.99
CA GLY A 8 -1.64 14.88 4.56
C GLY A 8 -0.16 14.80 4.13
N ARG A 9 0.81 14.92 5.04
CA ARG A 9 2.24 14.95 4.65
C ARG A 9 2.99 13.66 4.97
N HIS A 10 2.45 12.84 5.86
CA HIS A 10 3.01 11.53 6.17
C HIS A 10 2.73 10.52 5.04
N HIS A 11 1.50 10.48 4.53
CA HIS A 11 1.15 9.55 3.46
C HIS A 11 1.96 9.75 2.17
N LEU A 12 2.31 11.00 1.82
CA LEU A 12 3.14 11.30 0.64
C LEU A 12 4.61 10.89 0.84
N ARG A 13 5.15 11.05 2.05
CA ARG A 13 6.51 10.59 2.37
C ARG A 13 6.59 9.06 2.29
N ASP A 14 5.59 8.38 2.82
CA ASP A 14 5.50 6.92 2.77
C ASP A 14 5.31 6.41 1.34
N ALA A 15 4.45 7.06 0.54
CA ALA A 15 4.26 6.72 -0.87
C ALA A 15 5.54 6.89 -1.69
N ARG A 16 6.28 7.99 -1.47
CA ARG A 16 7.56 8.22 -2.14
C ARG A 16 8.59 7.14 -1.79
N ALA A 17 8.75 6.81 -0.51
CA ALA A 17 9.67 5.78 -0.07
C ALA A 17 9.31 4.40 -0.66
N ILE A 18 8.02 4.06 -0.73
CA ILE A 18 7.53 2.82 -1.34
C ILE A 18 7.80 2.81 -2.85
N PHE A 19 7.56 3.92 -3.54
CA PHE A 19 7.86 4.05 -4.97
C PHE A 19 9.35 3.82 -5.26
N GLU A 20 10.23 4.53 -4.54
CA GLU A 20 11.68 4.45 -4.71
C GLU A 20 12.21 3.03 -4.39
N ARG A 21 11.69 2.39 -3.35
CA ARG A 21 12.17 1.07 -2.90
C ARG A 21 11.60 -0.10 -3.69
N GLU A 22 10.30 -0.08 -4.02
CA GLU A 22 9.61 -1.24 -4.58
C GLU A 22 9.42 -1.15 -6.09
N LEU A 23 9.23 0.05 -6.64
CA LEU A 23 8.83 0.24 -8.05
C LEU A 23 10.01 0.60 -8.94
N VAL A 24 10.84 1.56 -8.54
CA VAL A 24 11.99 2.02 -9.35
C VAL A 24 12.94 0.89 -9.73
N PRO A 25 13.38 -0.01 -8.82
CA PRO A 25 14.37 -1.04 -9.17
C PRO A 25 13.88 -2.03 -10.24
N THR A 26 12.57 -2.24 -10.32
CA THR A 26 11.97 -3.26 -11.19
C THR A 26 11.42 -2.68 -12.50
N ARG A 27 11.10 -1.37 -12.52
CA ARG A 27 10.30 -0.74 -13.58
C ARG A 27 10.78 0.64 -14.03
N GLY A 28 11.77 1.23 -13.37
CA GLY A 28 12.21 2.62 -13.63
C GLY A 28 12.65 2.91 -15.07
N ASN A 29 13.10 1.88 -15.81
CA ASN A 29 13.56 2.02 -17.20
C ASN A 29 12.65 1.31 -18.22
N ARG A 30 11.52 0.73 -17.80
CA ARG A 30 10.61 0.03 -18.72
C ARG A 30 9.55 1.01 -19.24
N PRO A 31 9.25 1.02 -20.54
CA PRO A 31 8.18 1.86 -21.07
C PRO A 31 6.81 1.38 -20.53
N PRO A 32 5.83 2.30 -20.37
CA PRO A 32 4.55 1.97 -19.73
C PRO A 32 3.76 0.84 -20.40
N HIS A 33 3.84 0.72 -21.73
CA HIS A 33 3.10 -0.31 -22.47
C HIS A 33 3.64 -1.73 -22.27
N GLU A 34 4.85 -1.89 -21.73
CA GLU A 34 5.45 -3.20 -21.46
C GLU A 34 5.10 -3.72 -20.06
N ILE A 35 4.56 -2.91 -19.17
CA ILE A 35 4.25 -3.33 -17.80
C ILE A 35 2.87 -3.97 -17.79
N THR A 36 2.85 -5.29 -17.57
CA THR A 36 1.62 -6.09 -17.59
C THR A 36 1.11 -6.40 -16.18
N PRO A 37 -0.14 -6.89 -16.04
CA PRO A 37 -0.61 -7.47 -14.78
C PRO A 37 0.28 -8.62 -14.27
N ASP A 38 0.86 -9.42 -15.19
CA ASP A 38 1.74 -10.54 -14.85
C ASP A 38 3.12 -10.09 -14.39
N ASP A 39 3.53 -8.86 -14.69
CA ASP A 39 4.67 -8.22 -14.01
C ASP A 39 4.30 -7.70 -12.62
N HIS A 40 3.02 -7.42 -12.38
CA HIS A 40 2.55 -6.75 -11.17
C HIS A 40 2.23 -7.71 -10.03
N ARG A 41 1.58 -8.84 -10.33
CA ARG A 41 1.28 -9.87 -9.33
C ARG A 41 2.54 -10.40 -8.63
N PRO A 42 3.64 -10.77 -9.33
CA PRO A 42 4.84 -11.30 -8.67
C PRO A 42 5.57 -10.27 -7.82
N LEU A 43 5.52 -8.99 -8.19
CA LEU A 43 6.08 -7.92 -7.36
C LEU A 43 5.34 -7.81 -6.03
N CYS A 44 4.00 -7.78 -6.08
CA CYS A 44 3.19 -7.75 -4.86
C CYS A 44 3.42 -8.99 -4.00
N ALA A 45 3.50 -10.18 -4.61
CA ALA A 45 3.81 -11.42 -3.90
C ALA A 45 5.15 -11.36 -3.16
N LYS A 46 6.23 -10.90 -3.83
CA LYS A 46 7.55 -10.73 -3.21
C LYS A 46 7.54 -9.77 -2.02
N ILE A 47 6.74 -8.70 -2.08
CA ILE A 47 6.61 -7.76 -0.96
C ILE A 47 5.87 -8.42 0.21
N VAL A 48 4.82 -9.21 -0.07
CA VAL A 48 4.08 -9.96 0.95
C VAL A 48 4.94 -11.03 1.60
N GLU A 49 5.74 -11.77 0.83
CA GLU A 49 6.70 -12.78 1.31
C GLU A 49 7.73 -12.20 2.29
N ARG A 50 8.08 -10.92 2.14
CA ARG A 50 8.94 -10.17 3.09
C ARG A 50 8.21 -9.74 4.37
N GLY A 51 6.93 -10.08 4.53
CA GLY A 51 6.11 -9.71 5.69
C GLY A 51 5.52 -8.31 5.61
N ALA A 52 5.43 -7.69 4.42
CA ALA A 52 4.96 -6.31 4.26
C ALA A 52 3.66 -6.18 3.42
N PRO A 53 2.53 -6.82 3.81
CA PRO A 53 1.31 -6.86 3.00
C PRO A 53 0.70 -5.47 2.75
N THR A 54 0.74 -4.56 3.74
CA THR A 54 0.28 -3.17 3.57
C THR A 54 1.11 -2.43 2.52
N THR A 55 2.43 -2.62 2.53
CA THR A 55 3.34 -2.06 1.53
C THR A 55 3.02 -2.59 0.13
N ALA A 56 2.69 -3.87 -0.01
CA ALA A 56 2.32 -4.47 -1.30
C ALA A 56 1.05 -3.82 -1.87
N ILE A 57 0.04 -3.59 -1.02
CA ILE A 57 -1.21 -2.90 -1.40
C ILE A 57 -0.92 -1.45 -1.80
N HIS A 58 -0.08 -0.74 -1.04
CA HIS A 58 0.30 0.63 -1.35
C HIS A 58 1.07 0.73 -2.68
N ALA A 59 2.03 -0.16 -2.93
CA ALA A 59 2.76 -0.23 -4.20
C ALA A 59 1.80 -0.41 -5.41
N ARG A 60 0.80 -1.29 -5.25
CA ARG A 60 -0.28 -1.47 -6.23
C ARG A 60 -1.15 -0.23 -6.42
N HIS A 61 -1.42 0.51 -5.35
CA HIS A 61 -2.17 1.78 -5.46
C HIS A 61 -1.36 2.84 -6.23
N ILE A 62 -0.07 2.97 -5.96
CA ILE A 62 0.82 3.91 -6.64
C ILE A 62 0.84 3.64 -8.15
N ILE A 63 0.99 2.37 -8.56
CA ILE A 63 0.90 2.00 -10.00
C ILE A 63 -0.46 2.38 -10.58
N LYS A 64 -1.56 2.10 -9.86
CA LYS A 64 -2.89 2.47 -10.33
C LYS A 64 -3.00 3.98 -10.59
N GLN A 65 -2.47 4.81 -9.68
CA GLN A 65 -2.50 6.27 -9.80
C GLN A 65 -1.62 6.78 -10.95
N ILE A 66 -0.41 6.24 -11.12
CA ILE A 66 0.51 6.63 -12.22
C ILE A 66 -0.13 6.37 -13.58
N TYR A 67 -0.70 5.18 -13.79
CA TYR A 67 -1.36 4.83 -15.05
C TYR A 67 -2.67 5.59 -15.24
N GLY A 68 -3.44 5.80 -14.17
CA GLY A 68 -4.63 6.63 -14.22
C GLY A 68 -4.30 8.07 -14.65
N PHE A 69 -3.21 8.64 -14.13
CA PHE A 69 -2.73 9.96 -14.56
C PHE A 69 -2.28 9.96 -16.02
N ALA A 70 -1.49 8.98 -16.45
CA ALA A 70 -1.02 8.88 -17.84
C ALA A 70 -2.19 8.79 -18.83
N ILE A 71 -3.16 7.91 -18.55
CA ILE A 71 -4.36 7.71 -19.39
C ILE A 71 -5.19 9.00 -19.45
N LEU A 72 -5.38 9.68 -18.32
CA LEU A 72 -6.09 10.97 -18.27
C LEU A 72 -5.45 12.03 -19.17
N HIS A 73 -4.12 11.95 -19.38
CA HIS A 73 -3.36 12.88 -20.21
C HIS A 73 -3.13 12.39 -21.65
N GLY A 74 -3.84 11.32 -22.07
CA GLY A 74 -3.88 10.88 -23.46
C GLY A 74 -2.98 9.68 -23.79
N GLU A 75 -2.29 9.11 -22.81
CA GLU A 75 -1.54 7.85 -23.03
C GLU A 75 -2.50 6.69 -23.29
N LYS A 76 -2.28 5.96 -24.38
CA LYS A 76 -3.14 4.84 -24.80
C LYS A 76 -2.60 3.52 -24.26
N VAL A 77 -2.61 3.36 -22.94
CA VAL A 77 -2.14 2.15 -22.25
C VAL A 77 -3.21 1.60 -21.32
N ALA A 78 -3.23 0.29 -21.14
CA ALA A 78 -4.05 -0.33 -20.10
C ALA A 78 -3.39 -0.13 -18.73
N ASN A 79 -4.18 -0.03 -17.66
CA ASN A 79 -3.65 0.04 -16.31
C ASN A 79 -3.40 -1.37 -15.77
N PRO A 80 -2.14 -1.79 -15.58
CA PRO A 80 -1.82 -3.15 -15.14
C PRO A 80 -2.32 -3.45 -13.72
N ALA A 81 -2.65 -2.43 -12.93
CA ALA A 81 -3.20 -2.59 -11.61
C ALA A 81 -4.71 -2.89 -11.59
N ASP A 82 -5.43 -2.80 -12.71
CA ASP A 82 -6.88 -3.05 -12.70
C ASP A 82 -7.21 -4.55 -12.57
N GLU A 83 -6.34 -5.44 -13.03
CA GLU A 83 -6.51 -6.90 -12.91
C GLU A 83 -5.86 -7.50 -11.65
N VAL A 84 -5.33 -6.67 -10.75
CA VAL A 84 -4.70 -7.11 -9.50
C VAL A 84 -5.49 -6.53 -8.33
N GLY A 85 -6.53 -7.24 -7.89
CA GLY A 85 -7.36 -6.80 -6.77
C GLY A 85 -6.58 -6.72 -5.45
N PRO A 86 -6.88 -5.78 -4.53
CA PRO A 86 -6.25 -5.76 -3.21
C PRO A 86 -6.43 -7.09 -2.45
N ALA A 87 -7.60 -7.72 -2.58
CA ALA A 87 -7.90 -9.01 -1.99
C ALA A 87 -7.05 -10.18 -2.53
N SER A 88 -6.55 -10.08 -3.78
CA SER A 88 -5.62 -11.07 -4.34
C SER A 88 -4.17 -10.86 -3.88
N ILE A 89 -3.87 -9.76 -3.19
CA ILE A 89 -2.54 -9.45 -2.67
C ILE A 89 -2.44 -9.87 -1.20
N ALA A 90 -3.39 -9.45 -0.37
CA ALA A 90 -3.43 -9.82 1.04
C ALA A 90 -4.87 -9.76 1.57
N THR A 91 -5.25 -10.79 2.31
CA THR A 91 -6.48 -10.80 3.10
C THR A 91 -6.16 -10.28 4.50
N PHE A 92 -6.65 -9.09 4.84
CA PHE A 92 -6.50 -8.56 6.18
C PHE A 92 -7.53 -9.22 7.10
N VAL A 93 -7.07 -10.09 8.00
CA VAL A 93 -7.88 -10.54 9.14
C VAL A 93 -7.66 -9.52 10.25
N ALA A 94 -8.73 -8.83 10.67
CA ALA A 94 -8.67 -7.92 11.80
C ALA A 94 -8.16 -8.70 13.02
N LYS A 95 -6.94 -8.41 13.45
CA LYS A 95 -6.40 -8.98 14.69
C LYS A 95 -7.06 -8.20 15.82
N ASP A 96 -8.00 -8.82 16.53
CA ASP A 96 -8.62 -8.24 17.72
C ASP A 96 -7.54 -7.97 18.76
N ARG A 97 -7.05 -6.73 18.72
CA ARG A 97 -6.31 -6.10 19.79
C ARG A 97 -7.17 -4.96 20.30
N SER A 98 -8.39 -5.28 20.74
CA SER A 98 -9.03 -4.42 21.72
C SER A 98 -8.08 -4.28 22.90
N LEU A 99 -7.63 -3.06 23.16
CA LEU A 99 -7.03 -2.72 24.44
C LEU A 99 -8.18 -2.81 25.45
N PHE A 100 -8.51 -4.02 25.92
CA PHE A 100 -9.26 -4.12 27.16
C PHE A 100 -8.46 -3.35 28.19
N SER A 101 -9.10 -2.33 28.76
CA SER A 101 -8.48 -1.38 29.66
C SER A 101 -8.09 -2.08 30.96
N ASP A 102 -6.98 -2.80 30.94
CA ASP A 102 -6.37 -3.42 32.11
C ASP A 102 -5.66 -2.37 32.99
N ARG A 103 -6.18 -1.14 33.00
CA ARG A 103 -5.87 -0.10 33.99
C ARG A 103 -6.79 -0.23 35.21
N ALA A 104 -7.94 -0.88 35.07
CA ALA A 104 -8.91 -1.04 36.15
C ALA A 104 -8.59 -2.22 37.09
N ALA A 105 -7.89 -3.26 36.64
CA ALA A 105 -7.52 -4.39 37.52
C ALA A 105 -6.31 -4.07 38.43
N TYR A 106 -5.39 -3.20 37.99
CA TYR A 106 -4.18 -2.87 38.76
C TYR A 106 -4.46 -2.09 40.06
N HIS A 107 -5.59 -1.38 40.17
CA HIS A 107 -5.92 -0.57 41.35
C HIS A 107 -6.82 -1.29 42.39
N ALA A 108 -7.30 -2.50 42.11
CA ALA A 108 -8.21 -3.22 43.00
C ALA A 108 -7.50 -4.17 44.01
N GLN A 109 -6.18 -4.30 43.95
CA GLN A 109 -5.37 -5.14 44.86
C GLN A 109 -4.56 -4.35 45.89
N ALA A 110 -4.78 -3.04 46.00
CA ALA A 110 -4.05 -2.16 46.92
C ALA A 110 -4.96 -1.50 47.98
N ALA A 111 -6.00 -2.20 48.44
CA ALA A 111 -6.85 -1.77 49.56
C ALA A 111 -7.08 -2.93 50.54
#